data_AF-A0A937KJD7-F1
#
_entry.id   AF-A0A937KJD7-F1
#
_cell.length_a   1.000
_cell.length_b   1.000
_cell.length_c   1.000
_cell.angle_alpha   90.00
_cell.angle_beta   90.00
_cell.angle_gamma   90.00
#
_symmetry.space_group_name_H-M   'P 1'
#
loop_
_entity.id
_entity.type
_entity.pdbx_description
1 polymer ?
#
loop_
_entity_poly.entity_id
_entity_poly.type
_entity_poly.pdbx_seq_one_letter_code
_entity_poly.pdbx_strand_id
1 'polypeptide(L)'
;MDLSPSPHAVVDDDDTHDAFRALVQVWTNDSTARTEMICVEGDHVAALSAVGPRHIRAVEIGLNAALTHLVWAGASGAAHGRRRGVATARFNVWWLLATMCDVDHDWGDGAELGAAVRPLRWWWWDTTEPAGGWELRLVAHSPDDGLSWVFLAVDGG
;
A
#
# COMPACT_ATOMS: atom_id res chain seq x y z
N MET A 1 -6.68 17.86 3.13
CA MET A 1 -6.19 18.34 4.43
C MET A 1 -4.89 19.10 4.20
N ASP A 2 -4.61 20.14 4.99
CA ASP A 2 -3.30 20.79 5.02
C ASP A 2 -2.46 20.06 6.08
N LEU A 3 -1.37 19.42 5.66
CA LEU A 3 -0.53 18.60 6.53
C LEU A 3 0.76 19.35 6.83
N SER A 4 0.95 19.71 8.10
CA SER A 4 2.25 20.16 8.58
C SER A 4 3.10 18.92 8.89
N PRO A 5 4.37 18.84 8.47
CA PRO A 5 5.23 17.71 8.81
C PRO A 5 5.37 17.66 10.33
N SER A 6 4.74 16.65 10.93
CA SER A 6 4.89 16.33 12.34
C SER A 6 5.87 15.16 12.42
N PRO A 7 6.84 15.16 13.34
CA PRO A 7 7.79 14.06 13.49
C PRO A 7 7.06 12.87 14.13
N HIS A 8 6.31 12.13 13.32
CA HIS A 8 5.87 10.78 13.67
C HIS A 8 7.06 9.84 13.50
N ALA A 9 7.19 8.87 14.41
CA ALA A 9 8.25 7.89 14.32
C ALA A 9 8.00 7.01 13.09
N VAL A 10 8.84 7.16 12.07
CA VAL A 10 8.90 6.20 10.97
C VAL A 10 9.38 4.89 11.55
N VAL A 11 8.60 3.83 11.35
CA VAL A 11 8.90 2.48 11.82
C VAL A 11 9.61 1.73 10.71
N ASP A 12 10.64 1.00 11.09
CA ASP A 12 11.32 0.07 10.19
C ASP A 12 10.49 -1.21 10.10
N ASP A 13 9.87 -1.44 8.94
CA ASP A 13 8.96 -2.55 8.66
C ASP A 13 9.39 -3.21 7.35
N ASP A 14 10.59 -3.80 7.40
CA ASP A 14 11.29 -4.41 6.27
C ASP A 14 10.45 -5.52 5.61
N ASP A 15 9.75 -6.33 6.40
CA ASP A 15 8.94 -7.44 5.89
C ASP A 15 7.76 -6.94 5.06
N THR A 16 7.03 -5.92 5.54
CA THR A 16 5.96 -5.29 4.77
C THR A 16 6.51 -4.54 3.56
N HIS A 17 7.69 -3.94 3.69
CA HIS A 17 8.35 -3.26 2.60
C HIS A 17 8.71 -4.24 1.47
N ASP A 18 9.29 -5.38 1.80
CA ASP A 18 9.66 -6.42 0.85
C ASP A 18 8.44 -7.08 0.20
N ALA A 19 7.38 -7.34 0.96
CA ALA A 19 6.12 -7.84 0.42
C ALA A 19 5.48 -6.85 -0.56
N PHE A 20 5.48 -5.55 -0.22
CA PHE A 20 4.99 -4.51 -1.12
C PHE A 20 5.85 -4.41 -2.37
N ARG A 21 7.17 -4.39 -2.23
CA ARG A 21 8.11 -4.36 -3.35
C ARG A 21 7.87 -5.54 -4.30
N ALA A 22 7.65 -6.74 -3.77
CA ALA A 22 7.33 -7.91 -4.59
C ALA A 22 5.98 -7.78 -5.31
N LEU A 23 4.98 -7.19 -4.67
CA LEU A 23 3.68 -6.89 -5.29
C LEU A 23 3.84 -5.96 -6.51
N VAL A 24 4.60 -4.88 -6.38
CA VAL A 24 4.72 -3.84 -7.41
C VAL A 24 5.95 -3.96 -8.32
N GLN A 25 6.77 -4.99 -8.14
CA GLN A 25 8.06 -5.17 -8.86
C GLN A 25 7.97 -5.07 -10.40
N VAL A 26 6.80 -5.33 -11.00
CA VAL A 26 6.62 -5.19 -12.46
C VAL A 26 6.71 -3.74 -12.90
N TRP A 27 6.33 -2.80 -12.03
CA TRP A 27 6.33 -1.37 -12.30
C TRP A 27 7.74 -0.80 -12.19
N THR A 28 8.56 -1.32 -11.26
CA THR A 28 9.90 -0.79 -10.94
C THR A 28 11.01 -1.14 -11.93
N ASN A 29 10.70 -1.90 -12.99
CA ASN A 29 11.71 -2.25 -14.00
C ASN A 29 11.92 -1.13 -15.03
N ASP A 30 11.09 -0.10 -15.02
CA ASP A 30 11.29 1.12 -15.80
C ASP A 30 11.98 2.20 -14.93
N SER A 31 12.90 2.94 -15.53
CA SER A 31 13.77 3.91 -14.86
C SER A 31 13.03 5.12 -14.28
N THR A 32 11.77 5.31 -14.65
CA THR A 32 10.90 6.42 -14.28
C THR A 32 9.82 6.02 -13.28
N ALA A 33 9.70 4.74 -12.95
CA ALA A 33 8.74 4.27 -11.95
C ALA A 33 9.20 4.62 -10.53
N ARG A 34 8.27 5.09 -9.71
CA ARG A 34 8.51 5.37 -8.29
C ARG A 34 7.63 4.46 -7.44
N THR A 35 8.26 3.80 -6.48
CA THR A 35 7.58 2.99 -5.47
C THR A 35 8.06 3.39 -4.09
N GLU A 36 7.13 3.58 -3.18
CA GLU A 36 7.40 4.01 -1.83
C GLU A 36 6.39 3.38 -0.87
N MET A 37 6.91 2.83 0.22
CA MET A 37 6.13 2.38 1.35
C MET A 37 6.70 3.03 2.61
N ILE A 38 5.84 3.64 3.42
CA ILE A 38 6.24 4.26 4.68
C ILE A 38 5.34 3.70 5.77
N CYS A 39 5.95 3.11 6.80
CA CYS A 39 5.27 2.73 8.03
C CYS A 39 5.53 3.80 9.10
N VAL A 40 4.49 4.21 9.83
CA VAL A 40 4.59 5.15 10.95
C VAL A 40 3.77 4.69 12.14
N GLU A 41 4.20 5.10 13.33
CA GLU A 41 3.31 5.14 14.49
C GLU A 41 2.32 6.31 14.35
N GLY A 42 1.02 5.97 14.36
CA GLY A 42 -0.07 6.92 14.25
C GLY A 42 -1.14 6.49 13.27
N ASP A 43 -2.09 7.38 13.03
CA ASP A 43 -3.20 7.15 12.12
C ASP A 43 -2.82 7.47 10.66
N HIS A 44 -3.80 7.32 9.77
CA HIS A 44 -3.66 7.66 8.35
C HIS A 44 -3.18 9.10 8.09
N VAL A 45 -3.48 10.07 8.96
CA VAL A 45 -3.02 11.47 8.80
C VAL A 45 -1.53 11.57 9.10
N ALA A 46 -1.06 10.88 10.14
CA ALA A 46 0.37 10.77 10.44
C ALA A 46 1.13 10.17 9.26
N ALA A 47 0.61 9.08 8.68
CA ALA A 47 1.22 8.40 7.54
C ALA A 47 1.28 9.30 6.30
N LEU A 48 0.17 9.95 5.95
CA LEU A 48 0.10 10.88 4.83
C LEU A 48 1.03 12.09 5.01
N SER A 49 1.25 12.54 6.24
CA SER A 49 2.16 13.65 6.53
C SER A 49 3.63 13.29 6.27
N ALA A 50 3.97 12.00 6.30
CA ALA A 50 5.33 11.51 6.03
C ALA A 50 5.70 11.49 4.54
N VAL A 51 4.72 11.49 3.63
CA VAL A 51 4.94 11.39 2.17
C VAL A 51 5.56 12.65 1.58
N GLY A 52 5.34 13.81 2.19
CA GLY A 52 5.94 15.10 1.80
C GLY A 52 5.05 16.12 1.08
N PRO A 53 4.04 15.76 0.25
CA PRO A 53 3.13 16.75 -0.33
C PRO A 53 2.32 17.51 0.72
N ARG A 54 2.18 18.83 0.53
CA ARG A 54 1.46 19.72 1.47
C ARG A 54 -0.06 19.65 1.34
N HIS A 55 -0.56 19.23 0.18
CA HIS A 55 -2.00 19.12 -0.10
C HIS A 55 -2.35 17.71 -0.52
N ILE A 56 -2.91 16.96 0.43
CA ILE A 56 -3.39 15.60 0.20
C ILE A 56 -4.90 15.58 0.39
N ARG A 57 -5.60 14.87 -0.51
CA ARG A 57 -7.00 14.48 -0.32
C ARG A 57 -7.04 12.98 -0.10
N ALA A 58 -7.79 12.56 0.89
CA ALA A 58 -7.98 11.15 1.19
C ALA A 58 -9.47 10.87 1.38
N VAL A 59 -9.91 9.70 0.92
CA VAL A 59 -11.26 9.20 1.11
C VAL A 59 -11.17 7.78 1.66
N GLU A 60 -11.92 7.52 2.74
CA GLU A 60 -11.99 6.18 3.31
C GLU A 60 -12.66 5.24 2.30
N ILE A 61 -12.06 4.06 2.10
CA ILE A 61 -12.56 3.02 1.22
C ILE A 61 -12.68 1.71 2.00
N GLY A 62 -13.57 0.82 1.56
CA GLY A 62 -13.68 -0.51 2.17
C GLY A 62 -12.51 -1.42 1.78
N LEU A 63 -12.24 -2.42 2.63
CA LEU A 63 -11.21 -3.45 2.40
C LEU A 63 -11.27 -4.05 0.99
N ASN A 64 -12.47 -4.40 0.50
CA ASN A 64 -12.62 -4.98 -0.85
C ASN A 64 -12.14 -4.04 -1.97
N ALA A 65 -12.35 -2.73 -1.83
CA ALA A 65 -11.86 -1.74 -2.78
C ALA A 65 -10.33 -1.64 -2.71
N ALA A 66 -9.77 -1.59 -1.50
CA ALA A 66 -8.31 -1.59 -1.30
C ALA A 66 -7.65 -2.84 -1.90
N LEU A 67 -8.19 -4.03 -1.62
CA LEU A 67 -7.76 -5.29 -2.23
C LEU A 67 -7.83 -5.26 -3.75
N THR A 68 -8.89 -4.67 -4.32
CA THR A 68 -9.03 -4.53 -5.77
C THR A 68 -7.91 -3.68 -6.35
N HIS A 69 -7.55 -2.57 -5.71
CA HIS A 69 -6.42 -1.72 -6.12
C HIS A 69 -5.08 -2.46 -6.01
N LEU A 70 -4.84 -3.17 -4.91
CA LEU A 70 -3.59 -3.94 -4.71
C LEU A 70 -3.44 -5.08 -5.71
N VAL A 71 -4.49 -5.89 -5.90
CA VAL A 71 -4.50 -7.00 -6.87
C VAL A 71 -4.36 -6.47 -8.28
N TRP A 72 -5.03 -5.36 -8.59
CA TRP A 72 -4.89 -4.72 -9.89
C TRP A 72 -3.44 -4.30 -10.10
N ALA A 73 -2.83 -3.57 -9.17
CA ALA A 73 -1.43 -3.12 -9.26
C ALA A 73 -0.46 -4.29 -9.48
N GLY A 74 -0.60 -5.39 -8.73
CA GLY A 74 0.25 -6.57 -8.90
C GLY A 74 -0.03 -7.39 -10.17
N ALA A 75 -1.23 -7.31 -10.73
CA ALA A 75 -1.62 -8.06 -11.93
C ALA A 75 -1.31 -7.29 -13.22
N SER A 76 -1.43 -5.97 -13.19
CA SER A 76 -1.04 -5.07 -14.28
C SER A 76 0.48 -5.02 -14.37
N GLY A 77 1.00 -5.21 -15.57
CA GLY A 77 2.30 -4.61 -15.89
C GLY A 77 2.08 -3.13 -16.17
N ALA A 78 3.07 -2.30 -15.84
CA ALA A 78 3.19 -0.93 -16.32
C ALA A 78 2.95 -0.82 -17.85
N ALA A 79 2.91 0.40 -18.40
CA ALA A 79 2.63 0.69 -19.80
C ALA A 79 3.35 -0.23 -20.83
N HIS A 80 4.52 -0.78 -20.47
CA HIS A 80 5.36 -1.64 -21.31
C HIS A 80 5.58 -3.09 -20.78
N GLY A 81 4.94 -3.48 -19.67
CA GLY A 81 5.20 -4.74 -18.96
C GLY A 81 4.38 -5.96 -19.42
N ARG A 82 4.98 -7.15 -19.40
CA ARG A 82 4.26 -8.44 -19.54
C ARG A 82 3.40 -8.69 -18.29
N ARG A 83 2.09 -8.88 -18.47
CA ARG A 83 1.14 -9.16 -17.37
C ARG A 83 1.56 -10.44 -16.63
N ARG A 84 1.92 -10.34 -15.33
CA ARG A 84 2.23 -11.51 -14.48
C ARG A 84 1.01 -12.39 -14.18
N GLY A 85 -0.19 -11.85 -14.40
CA GLY A 85 -1.46 -12.56 -14.20
C GLY A 85 -1.98 -12.43 -12.77
N VAL A 86 -3.30 -12.64 -12.62
CA VAL A 86 -4.04 -12.39 -11.37
C VAL A 86 -3.63 -13.33 -10.23
N ALA A 87 -3.15 -14.54 -10.53
CA ALA A 87 -2.76 -15.52 -9.51
C ALA A 87 -1.57 -15.04 -8.67
N THR A 88 -0.48 -14.62 -9.33
CA THR A 88 0.71 -14.08 -8.65
C THR A 88 0.38 -12.80 -7.89
N ALA A 89 -0.46 -11.93 -8.48
CA ALA A 89 -0.90 -10.71 -7.81
C ALA A 89 -1.62 -11.00 -6.50
N ARG A 90 -2.57 -11.95 -6.51
CA ARG A 90 -3.30 -12.35 -5.29
C ARG A 90 -2.37 -12.94 -4.24
N PHE A 91 -1.41 -13.78 -4.65
CA PHE A 91 -0.42 -14.32 -3.72
C PHE A 91 0.36 -13.21 -3.02
N ASN A 92 0.90 -12.25 -3.78
CA ASN A 92 1.65 -11.13 -3.20
C ASN A 92 0.79 -10.22 -2.32
N VAL A 93 -0.50 -10.05 -2.64
CA VAL A 93 -1.43 -9.32 -1.77
C VAL A 93 -1.65 -10.05 -0.44
N TRP A 94 -1.80 -11.38 -0.45
CA TRP A 94 -1.92 -12.14 0.80
C TRP A 94 -0.65 -12.07 1.62
N TRP A 95 0.51 -12.16 0.98
CA TRP A 95 1.78 -11.99 1.67
C TRP A 95 1.91 -10.60 2.29
N LEU A 96 1.59 -9.53 1.56
CA LEU A 96 1.60 -8.17 2.09
C LEU A 96 0.68 -8.00 3.30
N LEU A 97 -0.53 -8.55 3.25
CA LEU A 97 -1.45 -8.45 4.37
C LEU A 97 -0.99 -9.22 5.60
N ALA A 98 -0.32 -10.34 5.39
CA ALA A 98 0.20 -11.15 6.47
C ALA A 98 1.35 -10.48 7.19
N THR A 99 2.29 -9.84 6.47
CA THR A 99 3.37 -9.06 7.09
C THR A 99 2.83 -7.86 7.85
N MET A 100 1.83 -7.15 7.31
CA MET A 100 1.19 -6.02 7.99
C MET A 100 0.51 -6.41 9.31
N CYS A 101 0.03 -7.64 9.40
CA CYS A 101 -0.73 -8.14 10.55
C CYS A 101 0.06 -9.10 11.43
N ASP A 102 1.36 -9.27 11.16
CA ASP A 102 2.25 -10.25 11.82
C ASP A 102 1.65 -11.68 11.87
N VAL A 103 1.04 -12.11 10.77
CA VAL A 103 0.47 -13.45 10.62
C VAL A 103 1.46 -14.34 9.89
N ASP A 104 1.83 -15.46 10.51
CA ASP A 104 2.76 -16.44 9.94
C ASP A 104 2.28 -16.99 8.58
N HIS A 105 3.24 -17.29 7.68
CA HIS A 105 2.98 -17.83 6.34
C HIS A 105 2.31 -19.22 6.31
N ASP A 106 2.22 -19.92 7.43
CA ASP A 106 1.50 -21.20 7.57
C ASP A 106 0.01 -20.99 7.89
N TRP A 107 -0.62 -20.02 7.21
CA TRP A 107 -2.00 -19.58 7.47
C TRP A 107 -3.06 -20.58 6.97
N GLY A 108 -2.88 -21.89 7.11
CA GLY A 108 -3.89 -22.95 6.91
C GLY A 108 -5.03 -22.62 5.93
N ASP A 109 -6.22 -22.34 6.46
CA ASP A 109 -7.44 -21.99 5.71
C ASP A 109 -7.67 -20.49 5.48
N GLY A 110 -6.76 -19.64 5.96
CA GLY A 110 -6.80 -18.18 5.84
C GLY A 110 -7.73 -17.48 6.82
N ALA A 111 -8.36 -18.19 7.78
CA ALA A 111 -9.28 -17.59 8.73
C ALA A 111 -8.60 -16.57 9.67
N GLU A 112 -7.38 -16.87 10.11
CA GLU A 112 -6.56 -16.01 10.96
C GLU A 112 -6.21 -14.69 10.26
N LEU A 113 -5.63 -14.76 9.06
CA LEU A 113 -5.35 -13.59 8.24
C LEU A 113 -6.63 -12.79 7.95
N GLY A 114 -7.72 -13.48 7.64
CA GLY A 114 -9.02 -12.85 7.42
C GLY A 114 -9.57 -12.14 8.66
N ALA A 115 -9.27 -12.60 9.87
CA ALA A 115 -9.63 -11.93 11.11
C ALA A 115 -8.74 -10.73 11.38
N ALA A 116 -7.43 -10.84 11.15
CA ALA A 116 -6.45 -9.78 11.39
C ALA A 116 -6.57 -8.60 10.41
N VAL A 117 -6.98 -8.87 9.16
CA VAL A 117 -7.12 -7.83 8.12
C VAL A 117 -8.42 -7.03 8.26
N ARG A 118 -9.47 -7.61 8.87
CA ARG A 118 -10.81 -6.99 8.97
C ARG A 118 -10.84 -5.64 9.72
N PRO A 119 -10.09 -5.46 10.82
CA PRO A 119 -10.02 -4.19 11.53
C PRO A 119 -9.26 -3.09 10.78
N LEU A 120 -8.42 -3.46 9.79
CA LEU A 120 -7.66 -2.49 9.02
C LEU A 120 -8.59 -1.51 8.32
N ARG A 121 -8.29 -0.22 8.47
CA ARG A 121 -8.98 0.85 7.78
C ARG A 121 -8.16 1.30 6.58
N TRP A 122 -8.84 1.68 5.51
CA TRP A 122 -8.18 1.97 4.24
C TRP A 122 -8.64 3.29 3.68
N TRP A 123 -7.71 4.01 3.07
CA TRP A 123 -7.99 5.24 2.33
C TRP A 123 -7.34 5.17 0.96
N TRP A 124 -8.05 5.68 -0.04
CA TRP A 124 -7.42 6.12 -1.27
C TRP A 124 -7.05 7.59 -1.14
N TRP A 125 -5.92 8.00 -1.71
CA TRP A 125 -5.47 9.38 -1.64
C TRP A 125 -4.88 9.89 -2.96
N ASP A 126 -4.90 11.20 -3.15
CA ASP A 126 -4.23 11.88 -4.26
C ASP A 126 -3.51 13.16 -3.81
N THR A 127 -2.68 13.65 -4.73
CA THR A 127 -2.25 15.04 -4.75
C THR A 127 -3.10 15.75 -5.80
N THR A 128 -3.33 17.05 -5.66
CA THR A 128 -4.14 17.81 -6.62
C THR A 128 -3.56 17.89 -8.04
N GLU A 129 -2.39 17.29 -8.26
CA GLU A 129 -1.74 17.17 -9.57
C GLU A 129 -2.38 16.04 -10.39
N PRO A 130 -2.65 16.24 -11.69
CA PRO A 130 -3.17 15.17 -12.54
C PRO A 130 -2.20 13.99 -12.59
N ALA A 131 -2.72 12.77 -12.40
CA ALA A 131 -1.94 11.56 -12.62
C ALA A 131 -1.46 11.50 -14.09
N GLY A 132 -0.15 11.40 -14.30
CA GLY A 132 0.46 11.25 -15.63
C GLY A 132 0.26 9.86 -16.25
N GLY A 133 -0.28 8.92 -15.46
CA GLY A 133 -0.49 7.53 -15.83
C GLY A 133 -1.22 6.77 -14.75
N TRP A 134 -1.03 5.46 -14.75
CA TRP A 134 -1.59 4.57 -13.73
C TRP A 134 -0.84 4.70 -12.41
N GLU A 135 -1.55 4.57 -11.30
CA GLU A 135 -1.00 4.73 -9.96
C GLU A 135 -1.75 3.90 -8.92
N LEU A 136 -0.99 3.44 -7.91
CA LEU A 136 -1.49 2.93 -6.65
C LEU A 136 -1.20 3.97 -5.58
N ARG A 137 -2.26 4.43 -4.91
CA ARG A 137 -2.18 5.33 -3.75
C ARG A 137 -3.15 4.85 -2.69
N LEU A 138 -2.62 4.18 -1.69
CA LEU A 138 -3.39 3.71 -0.56
C LEU A 138 -2.73 4.12 0.75
N VAL A 139 -3.55 4.20 1.79
CA VAL A 139 -3.10 4.19 3.18
C VAL A 139 -3.89 3.12 3.91
N ALA A 140 -3.21 2.33 4.71
CA ALA A 140 -3.82 1.43 5.69
C ALA A 140 -3.52 1.92 7.10
N HIS A 141 -4.45 1.71 8.02
CA HIS A 141 -4.23 1.93 9.44
C HIS A 141 -4.70 0.69 10.21
N SER A 142 -3.85 0.17 11.09
CA SER A 142 -4.21 -0.80 12.12
C SER A 142 -4.60 -0.04 13.39
N PRO A 143 -5.88 -0.01 13.78
CA PRO A 143 -6.29 0.60 15.04
C PRO A 143 -5.75 -0.14 16.26
N ASP A 144 -5.49 -1.45 16.12
CA ASP A 144 -5.06 -2.31 17.22
C ASP A 144 -3.57 -2.12 17.54
N ASP A 145 -2.74 -1.93 16.50
CA ASP A 145 -1.30 -1.74 16.64
C ASP A 145 -0.89 -0.26 16.68
N GLY A 146 -1.80 0.64 16.30
CA GLY A 146 -1.50 2.07 16.17
C GLY A 146 -0.52 2.37 15.03
N LEU A 147 -0.40 1.47 14.05
CA LEU A 147 0.47 1.62 12.89
C LEU A 147 -0.31 2.06 11.65
N SER A 148 0.35 2.78 10.77
CA SER A 148 -0.20 3.13 9.47
C SER A 148 0.85 3.02 8.36
N TRP A 149 0.41 2.52 7.22
CA TRP A 149 1.25 2.28 6.05
C TRP A 149 0.77 3.11 4.88
N VAL A 150 1.66 3.88 4.26
CA VAL A 150 1.43 4.48 2.95
C VAL A 150 1.92 3.51 1.89
N PHE A 151 1.12 3.30 0.83
CA PHE A 151 1.52 2.58 -0.36
C PHE A 151 1.43 3.50 -1.57
N LEU A 152 2.56 3.75 -2.23
CA LEU A 152 2.67 4.50 -3.46
C LEU A 152 3.38 3.66 -4.53
N ALA A 153 2.75 3.48 -5.67
CA ALA A 153 3.42 3.04 -6.89
C ALA A 153 2.89 3.86 -8.06
N VAL A 154 3.78 4.49 -8.80
CA VAL A 154 3.43 5.26 -10.01
C VAL A 154 4.21 4.71 -11.19
N ASP A 155 3.52 4.57 -12.32
CA ASP A 155 4.18 4.30 -13.58
C ASP A 155 4.90 5.57 -14.05
N GLY A 156 6.05 5.40 -14.69
CA GLY A 156 6.71 6.49 -15.37
C GLY A 156 6.07 6.67 -16.75
N GLY A 157 5.51 7.84 -17.00
CA GLY A 157 4.87 8.17 -18.29
C GLY A 157 5.81 8.13 -19.49
#